data_AF-A0A7X4YH25-F1
#
_entry.id   AF-A0A7X4YH25-F1
#
_cell.length_a   1.000
_cell.length_b   1.000
_cell.length_c   1.000
_cell.angle_alpha   90.00
_cell.angle_beta   90.00
_cell.angle_gamma   90.00
#
_symmetry.space_group_name_H-M   'P 1'
#
loop_
_entity.id
_entity.type
_entity.pdbx_description
1 polymer ?
#
loop_
_entity_poly.entity_id
_entity_poly.type
_entity_poly.pdbx_seq_one_letter_code
_entity_poly.pdbx_strand_id
1 'polypeptide(L)'
;MTPSRALRFPSDRSVGWLRARGPQWPDMPHGILLGDARGDIPVPDDCAPRLLVESTAARDLSFLSPLQPGDLDALELTQTQVTDEQLRHVPHLSGPRRLSLSDTDVTDRALMHLRPWVALQWLTLWWCRGITDAAVPDLLALLQALRRVKPSARSFFISRSAAAFDCHSCAKRLEDVRP
;
A
#
# COMPACT_ATOMS: atom_id res chain seq x y z
N MET A 1 -24.73 15.44 -10.77
CA MET A 1 -23.83 15.39 -9.59
C MET A 1 -23.29 13.98 -9.53
N THR A 2 -21.97 13.79 -9.62
CA THR A 2 -21.36 12.47 -9.44
C THR A 2 -21.63 12.03 -7.99
N PRO A 3 -22.13 10.81 -7.74
CA PRO A 3 -22.29 10.32 -6.39
C PRO A 3 -20.91 10.30 -5.70
N SER A 4 -20.92 10.65 -4.42
CA SER A 4 -19.72 10.71 -3.59
C SER A 4 -19.97 10.00 -2.28
N ARG A 5 -18.96 9.27 -1.83
CA ARG A 5 -18.91 8.70 -0.48
C ARG A 5 -18.03 9.56 0.42
N ALA A 6 -18.30 9.53 1.72
CA ALA A 6 -17.47 10.23 2.70
C ALA A 6 -16.49 9.26 3.35
N LEU A 7 -15.19 9.55 3.21
CA LEU A 7 -14.15 8.86 3.98
C LEU A 7 -14.01 9.55 5.32
N ARG A 8 -14.05 8.78 6.41
CA ARG A 8 -14.03 9.30 7.78
C ARG A 8 -12.64 9.21 8.38
N PHE A 9 -12.10 10.35 8.77
CA PHE A 9 -10.83 10.50 9.48
C PHE A 9 -11.04 11.20 10.83
N PRO A 10 -10.05 11.17 11.75
CA PRO A 10 -10.12 11.93 12.99
C PRO A 10 -10.38 13.42 12.72
N SER A 11 -11.28 14.04 13.46
CA SER A 11 -11.65 15.46 13.27
C SER A 11 -10.73 16.41 14.05
N ASP A 12 -10.02 15.91 15.05
CA ASP A 12 -9.12 16.64 15.94
C ASP A 12 -7.75 16.90 15.29
N ARG A 13 -7.28 16.01 14.41
CA ARG A 13 -5.95 16.10 13.78
C ARG A 13 -5.97 15.57 12.34
N SER A 14 -5.00 16.03 11.53
CA SER A 14 -4.74 15.41 10.23
C SER A 14 -3.98 14.10 10.41
N VAL A 15 -4.29 13.10 9.58
CA VAL A 15 -3.50 11.87 9.47
C VAL A 15 -2.61 11.83 8.23
N GLY A 16 -2.57 12.92 7.46
CA GLY A 16 -1.79 13.06 6.24
C GLY A 16 -2.63 13.67 5.12
N TRP A 17 -2.47 13.19 3.89
CA TRP A 17 -3.11 13.78 2.71
C TRP A 17 -3.90 12.75 1.91
N LEU A 18 -5.11 13.14 1.53
CA LEU A 18 -5.94 12.36 0.63
C LEU A 18 -5.81 12.93 -0.79
N ARG A 19 -5.33 12.09 -1.71
CA ARG A 19 -5.28 12.39 -3.14
C ARG A 19 -6.24 11.49 -3.89
N ALA A 20 -6.67 11.92 -5.07
CA ALA A 20 -7.51 11.10 -5.93
C ALA A 20 -7.12 11.24 -7.40
N ARG A 21 -7.33 10.17 -8.15
CA ARG A 21 -7.25 10.16 -9.61
C ARG A 21 -8.57 9.66 -10.16
N GLY A 22 -9.04 10.23 -11.26
CA GLY A 22 -10.28 9.78 -11.86
C GLY A 22 -10.52 10.44 -13.21
N PRO A 23 -11.51 9.96 -13.97
CA PRO A 23 -11.85 10.49 -15.29
C PRO A 23 -12.22 11.98 -15.27
N GLN A 24 -12.66 12.50 -14.13
CA GLN A 24 -12.94 13.93 -13.93
C GLN A 24 -11.69 14.83 -13.93
N TRP A 25 -10.48 14.26 -13.82
CA TRP A 25 -9.20 14.99 -13.86
C TRP A 25 -8.25 14.40 -14.91
N PRO A 26 -8.58 14.50 -16.22
CA PRO A 26 -7.81 13.86 -17.29
C PRO A 26 -6.38 14.42 -17.42
N ASP A 27 -6.18 15.70 -17.11
CA ASP A 27 -4.89 16.40 -17.23
C ASP A 27 -4.01 16.29 -15.97
N MET A 28 -4.44 15.52 -14.96
CA MET A 28 -3.74 15.36 -13.68
C MET A 28 -3.20 13.94 -13.51
N PRO A 29 -2.08 13.57 -14.17
CA PRO A 29 -1.56 12.20 -14.17
C PRO A 29 -1.15 11.69 -12.77
N HIS A 30 -0.75 12.61 -11.89
CA HIS A 30 -0.38 12.32 -10.49
C HIS A 30 -1.55 12.41 -9.50
N GLY A 31 -2.72 12.85 -9.97
CA GLY A 31 -3.91 13.05 -9.15
C GLY A 31 -3.97 14.38 -8.43
N ILE A 32 -5.20 14.76 -8.10
CA ILE A 32 -5.53 15.97 -7.37
C ILE A 32 -5.42 15.74 -5.87
N LEU A 33 -5.06 16.78 -5.12
CA LEU A 33 -5.17 16.79 -3.67
C LEU A 33 -6.64 17.09 -3.30
N LEU A 34 -7.31 16.17 -2.63
CA LEU A 34 -8.65 16.38 -2.09
C LEU A 34 -8.61 17.19 -0.79
N GLY A 35 -7.52 17.05 -0.04
CA GLY A 35 -7.27 17.81 1.18
C GLY A 35 -6.46 17.01 2.20
N ASP A 36 -6.31 17.59 3.38
CA ASP A 36 -5.80 16.89 4.55
C ASP A 36 -6.78 15.79 4.95
N ALA A 37 -6.25 14.61 5.31
CA ALA A 37 -7.02 13.47 5.80
C ALA A 37 -7.54 13.76 7.22
N ARG A 38 -8.57 14.61 7.33
CA ARG A 38 -9.16 15.07 8.58
C ARG A 38 -10.68 15.21 8.45
N GLY A 39 -11.40 14.67 9.43
CA GLY A 39 -12.86 14.65 9.44
C GLY A 39 -13.46 13.87 8.26
N ASP A 40 -14.66 14.25 7.85
CA ASP A 40 -15.36 13.61 6.74
C ASP A 40 -14.96 14.27 5.42
N ILE A 41 -14.33 13.51 4.53
CA ILE A 41 -13.87 14.01 3.23
C ILE A 41 -14.73 13.40 2.12
N PRO A 42 -15.41 14.23 1.30
CA PRO A 42 -16.17 13.73 0.16
C PRO A 42 -15.23 13.25 -0.94
N VAL A 43 -15.42 12.01 -1.35
CA VAL A 43 -14.66 11.33 -2.41
C VAL A 43 -15.63 10.88 -3.51
N PRO A 44 -15.45 11.33 -4.75
CA PRO A 44 -16.26 10.86 -5.87
C PRO A 44 -16.15 9.35 -6.07
N ASP A 45 -17.27 8.68 -6.40
CA ASP A 45 -17.28 7.21 -6.50
C ASP A 45 -16.47 6.66 -7.69
N ASP A 46 -16.28 7.47 -8.73
CA ASP A 46 -15.54 7.13 -9.95
C ASP A 46 -14.02 7.41 -9.84
N CYS A 47 -13.54 7.80 -8.66
CA CYS A 47 -12.13 8.07 -8.43
C CYS A 47 -11.42 6.95 -7.65
N ALA A 48 -10.10 6.91 -7.81
CA ALA A 48 -9.17 6.04 -7.10
C ALA A 48 -8.48 6.86 -5.99
N PRO A 49 -9.03 6.88 -4.78
CA PRO A 49 -8.46 7.60 -3.64
C PRO A 49 -7.16 6.95 -3.15
N ARG A 50 -6.23 7.80 -2.74
CA ARG A 50 -4.90 7.44 -2.25
C ARG A 50 -4.65 8.21 -0.97
N LEU A 51 -4.38 7.47 0.10
CA LEU A 51 -4.05 8.05 1.39
C LEU A 51 -2.54 8.01 1.59
N LEU A 52 -1.95 9.19 1.76
CA LEU A 52 -0.58 9.36 2.21
C LEU A 52 -0.63 9.64 3.70
N VAL A 53 -0.11 8.73 4.52
CA VAL A 53 -0.14 8.90 5.98
C VAL A 53 1.12 9.64 6.42
N GLU A 54 0.93 10.66 7.25
CA GLU A 54 2.04 11.39 7.85
C GLU A 54 2.75 10.51 8.91
N SER A 55 4.07 10.63 9.04
CA SER A 55 4.90 9.84 9.96
C SER A 55 4.45 9.92 11.42
N THR A 56 3.90 11.06 11.85
CA THR A 56 3.35 11.29 13.19
C THR A 56 2.10 10.45 13.44
N ALA A 57 1.18 10.41 12.47
CA ALA A 57 -0.07 9.66 12.52
C ALA A 57 0.17 8.15 12.34
N ALA A 58 1.18 7.77 11.58
CA ALA A 58 1.52 6.38 11.29
C ALA A 58 1.92 5.56 12.54
N ARG A 59 2.22 6.21 13.68
CA ARG A 59 2.46 5.56 14.98
C ARG A 59 1.24 4.81 15.52
N ASP A 60 0.05 5.19 15.08
CA ASP A 60 -1.19 4.48 15.39
C ASP A 60 -2.13 4.50 14.18
N LEU A 61 -2.24 3.36 13.49
CA LEU A 61 -3.11 3.18 12.34
C LEU A 61 -4.55 2.81 12.71
N SER A 62 -4.95 2.89 13.98
CA SER A 62 -6.32 2.60 14.44
C SER A 62 -7.38 3.44 13.74
N PHE A 63 -7.03 4.65 13.28
CA PHE A 63 -7.90 5.53 12.50
C PHE A 63 -8.33 4.96 11.13
N LEU A 64 -7.69 3.88 10.65
CA LEU A 64 -8.08 3.17 9.44
C LEU A 64 -9.24 2.19 9.67
N SER A 65 -9.51 1.82 10.93
CA SER A 65 -10.59 0.86 11.28
C SER A 65 -11.99 1.25 10.80
N PRO A 66 -12.39 2.54 10.77
CA PRO A 66 -13.70 2.96 10.26
C PRO A 66 -13.85 2.85 8.73
N LEU A 67 -12.74 2.78 7.99
CA LEU A 67 -12.76 2.71 6.53
C LEU A 67 -13.20 1.32 6.06
N GLN A 68 -13.96 1.30 4.96
CA GLN A 68 -14.45 0.09 4.33
C GLN A 68 -13.36 -0.55 3.45
N PRO A 69 -13.46 -1.86 3.14
CA PRO A 69 -12.43 -2.57 2.39
C PRO A 69 -12.07 -1.93 1.04
N GLY A 70 -13.05 -1.37 0.33
CA GLY A 70 -12.89 -0.74 -0.98
C GLY A 70 -12.73 0.78 -0.96
N ASP A 71 -12.56 1.39 0.21
CA ASP A 71 -12.54 2.84 0.31
C ASP A 71 -11.29 3.48 -0.29
N LEU A 72 -10.16 2.76 -0.29
CA LEU A 72 -8.85 3.23 -0.77
C LEU A 72 -8.36 2.39 -1.97
N ASP A 73 -7.77 3.04 -2.98
CA ASP A 73 -6.99 2.40 -4.05
C ASP A 73 -5.51 2.26 -3.67
N ALA A 74 -4.98 3.20 -2.89
CA ALA A 74 -3.59 3.18 -2.44
C ALA A 74 -3.44 3.62 -0.99
N LEU A 75 -2.53 2.94 -0.29
CA LEU A 75 -2.05 3.34 1.03
C LEU A 75 -0.53 3.57 0.96
N GLU A 76 -0.09 4.78 1.26
CA GLU A 76 1.32 5.18 1.25
C GLU A 76 1.77 5.45 2.70
N LEU A 77 2.66 4.60 3.20
CA LEU A 77 3.28 4.66 4.53
C LEU A 77 4.80 4.86 4.41
N THR A 78 5.27 5.42 3.30
CA THR A 78 6.69 5.60 3.01
C THR A 78 7.35 6.54 4.01
N GLN A 79 8.55 6.19 4.51
CA GLN A 79 9.30 6.99 5.49
C GLN A 79 8.52 7.25 6.79
N THR A 80 7.82 6.23 7.26
CA THR A 80 7.06 6.29 8.51
C THR A 80 7.59 5.29 9.53
N GLN A 81 7.33 5.53 10.81
CA GLN A 81 7.75 4.64 11.90
C GLN A 81 6.74 3.50 12.13
N VAL A 82 6.18 2.95 11.05
CA VAL A 82 5.24 1.83 11.12
C VAL A 82 6.01 0.56 11.44
N THR A 83 5.50 -0.19 12.40
CA THR A 83 5.97 -1.54 12.74
C THR A 83 4.88 -2.57 12.47
N ASP A 84 5.21 -3.85 12.65
CA ASP A 84 4.26 -4.96 12.56
C ASP A 84 3.02 -4.75 13.45
N GLU A 85 3.18 -4.10 14.61
CA GLU A 85 2.07 -3.85 15.52
C GLU A 85 1.04 -2.89 14.92
N GLN A 86 1.48 -1.78 14.32
CA GLN A 86 0.55 -0.83 13.69
C GLN A 86 -0.17 -1.46 12.50
N LEU A 87 0.50 -2.35 11.74
CA LEU A 87 -0.10 -3.04 10.60
C LEU A 87 -1.20 -4.04 10.98
N ARG A 88 -1.42 -4.37 12.26
CA ARG A 88 -2.58 -5.19 12.67
C ARG A 88 -3.92 -4.54 12.34
N HIS A 89 -3.94 -3.22 12.12
CA HIS A 89 -5.15 -2.43 11.83
C HIS A 89 -5.45 -2.30 10.33
N VAL A 90 -4.64 -2.84 9.43
CA VAL A 90 -4.86 -2.78 7.98
C VAL A 90 -5.48 -4.02 7.28
N PRO A 91 -5.62 -5.22 7.89
CA PRO A 91 -6.12 -6.41 7.17
C PRO A 91 -7.51 -6.28 6.56
N HIS A 92 -8.41 -5.47 7.15
CA HIS A 92 -9.78 -5.29 6.63
C HIS A 92 -9.82 -4.43 5.36
N LEU A 93 -8.78 -3.63 5.10
CA LEU A 93 -8.65 -2.84 3.88
C LEU A 93 -8.19 -3.72 2.71
N SER A 94 -9.05 -4.62 2.23
CA SER A 94 -8.67 -5.60 1.19
C SER A 94 -8.74 -5.08 -0.25
N GLY A 95 -9.27 -3.87 -0.47
CA GLY A 95 -9.46 -3.23 -1.77
C GLY A 95 -8.29 -2.39 -2.33
N PRO A 96 -7.30 -1.90 -1.55
CA PRO A 96 -6.16 -1.19 -2.10
C PRO A 96 -5.38 -2.05 -3.10
N ARG A 97 -5.02 -1.41 -4.22
CA ARG A 97 -4.19 -1.97 -5.28
C ARG A 97 -2.72 -1.61 -5.09
N ARG A 98 -2.43 -0.59 -4.30
CA ARG A 98 -1.07 -0.11 -4.04
C ARG A 98 -0.82 -0.02 -2.54
N LEU A 99 0.33 -0.54 -2.12
CA LEU A 99 0.85 -0.37 -0.79
C LEU A 99 2.33 0.02 -0.88
N SER A 100 2.69 1.12 -0.22
CA SER A 100 4.10 1.44 0.01
C SER A 100 4.41 1.38 1.50
N LEU A 101 5.37 0.54 1.86
CA LEU A 101 5.97 0.45 3.19
C LEU A 101 7.46 0.79 3.13
N SER A 102 7.92 1.47 2.08
CA SER A 102 9.34 1.80 1.93
C SER A 102 9.86 2.65 3.10
N ASP A 103 11.04 2.35 3.60
CA ASP A 103 11.68 3.03 4.74
C ASP A 103 10.79 3.02 5.99
N THR A 104 10.38 1.80 6.39
CA THR A 104 9.61 1.52 7.62
C THR A 104 10.27 0.39 8.41
N ASP A 105 9.88 0.25 9.68
CA ASP A 105 10.42 -0.73 10.63
C ASP A 105 9.64 -2.06 10.63
N VAL A 106 8.99 -2.38 9.51
CA VAL A 106 8.26 -3.65 9.33
C VAL A 106 9.21 -4.83 9.14
N THR A 107 8.78 -6.00 9.61
CA THR A 107 9.53 -7.26 9.49
C THR A 107 8.78 -8.28 8.64
N ASP A 108 9.39 -9.44 8.39
CA ASP A 108 8.75 -10.57 7.70
C ASP A 108 7.38 -10.92 8.29
N ARG A 109 7.17 -10.71 9.59
CA ARG A 109 5.91 -10.98 10.27
C ARG A 109 4.77 -10.07 9.79
N ALA A 110 5.05 -8.82 9.45
CA ALA A 110 4.02 -7.89 8.94
C ALA A 110 3.30 -8.41 7.69
N LEU A 111 3.96 -9.24 6.88
CA LEU A 111 3.39 -9.78 5.65
C LEU A 111 2.15 -10.65 5.90
N MET A 112 2.00 -11.23 7.10
CA MET A 112 0.81 -11.98 7.47
C MET A 112 -0.45 -11.10 7.47
N HIS A 113 -0.32 -9.82 7.81
CA HIS A 113 -1.41 -8.85 7.83
C HIS A 113 -1.84 -8.41 6.43
N LEU A 114 -0.98 -8.61 5.42
CA LEU A 114 -1.24 -8.26 4.03
C LEU A 114 -1.89 -9.40 3.23
N ARG A 115 -1.97 -10.61 3.77
CA ARG A 115 -2.60 -11.78 3.11
C ARG A 115 -4.04 -11.55 2.62
N PRO A 116 -4.90 -10.78 3.32
CA PRO A 116 -6.25 -10.51 2.84
C PRO A 116 -6.34 -9.54 1.66
N TRP A 117 -5.25 -8.86 1.29
CA TRP A 117 -5.22 -7.84 0.23
C TRP A 117 -5.15 -8.48 -1.16
N VAL A 118 -6.22 -9.20 -1.51
CA VAL A 118 -6.34 -9.94 -2.79
C VAL A 118 -6.36 -9.05 -4.02
N ALA A 119 -6.66 -7.75 -3.86
CA ALA A 119 -6.67 -6.77 -4.95
C ALA A 119 -5.33 -6.04 -5.14
N LEU A 120 -4.32 -6.30 -4.30
CA LEU A 120 -3.04 -5.63 -4.36
C LEU A 120 -2.34 -5.91 -5.71
N GLN A 121 -1.66 -4.92 -6.26
CA GLN A 121 -0.99 -5.01 -7.58
C GLN A 121 0.43 -4.46 -7.50
N TRP A 122 0.67 -3.50 -6.62
CA TRP A 122 1.98 -2.92 -6.37
C TRP A 122 2.28 -2.90 -4.88
N LEU A 123 3.40 -3.49 -4.50
CA LEU A 123 3.94 -3.48 -3.14
C LEU A 123 5.39 -2.99 -3.20
N THR A 124 5.73 -1.95 -2.45
CA THR A 124 7.11 -1.47 -2.29
C THR A 124 7.58 -1.63 -0.85
N LEU A 125 8.73 -2.28 -0.67
CA LEU A 125 9.37 -2.59 0.61
C LEU A 125 10.83 -2.08 0.63
N TRP A 126 11.11 -0.97 -0.07
CA TRP A 126 12.50 -0.47 -0.14
C TRP A 126 12.99 -0.06 1.23
N TRP A 127 14.27 -0.30 1.52
CA TRP A 127 14.91 0.09 2.79
C TRP A 127 14.22 -0.46 4.06
N CYS A 128 13.38 -1.49 3.95
CA CYS A 128 12.83 -2.22 5.10
C CYS A 128 13.87 -3.20 5.62
N ARG A 129 14.62 -2.83 6.66
CA ARG A 129 15.72 -3.66 7.20
C ARG A 129 15.23 -4.97 7.84
N GLY A 130 13.98 -5.00 8.29
CA GLY A 130 13.36 -6.18 8.91
C GLY A 130 12.82 -7.21 7.92
N ILE A 131 12.78 -6.88 6.62
CA ILE A 131 12.36 -7.82 5.57
C ILE A 131 13.59 -8.59 5.09
N THR A 132 13.58 -9.91 5.26
CA THR A 132 14.68 -10.80 4.94
C THR A 132 14.31 -11.79 3.84
N ASP A 133 15.28 -12.61 3.40
CA ASP A 133 15.01 -13.68 2.44
C ASP A 133 13.99 -14.71 2.96
N ALA A 134 13.74 -14.77 4.27
CA ALA A 134 12.72 -15.63 4.86
C ALA A 134 11.29 -15.20 4.49
N ALA A 135 11.07 -13.93 4.12
CA ALA A 135 9.79 -13.43 3.63
C ALA A 135 9.49 -13.82 2.17
N VAL A 136 10.47 -14.32 1.41
CA VAL A 136 10.30 -14.61 -0.03
C VAL A 136 9.13 -15.57 -0.32
N PRO A 137 8.92 -16.67 0.43
CA PRO A 137 7.76 -17.54 0.23
C PRO A 137 6.42 -16.84 0.48
N ASP A 138 6.34 -16.02 1.53
CA ASP A 138 5.14 -15.23 1.85
C ASP A 138 4.86 -14.18 0.78
N LEU A 139 5.89 -13.48 0.31
CA LEU A 139 5.77 -12.56 -0.82
C LEU A 139 5.33 -13.30 -2.08
N LEU A 140 5.88 -14.48 -2.37
CA LEU A 140 5.46 -15.27 -3.53
C LEU A 140 4.00 -15.69 -3.44
N ALA A 141 3.51 -16.08 -2.25
CA ALA A 141 2.11 -16.40 -2.02
C ALA A 141 1.19 -15.18 -2.22
N LEU A 142 1.60 -14.01 -1.72
CA LEU A 142 0.91 -12.74 -1.98
C LEU A 142 0.85 -12.46 -3.50
N LEU A 143 1.98 -12.60 -4.20
CA LEU A 143 2.09 -12.41 -5.65
C LEU A 143 1.24 -13.39 -6.48
N GLN A 144 1.12 -14.64 -6.04
CA GLN A 144 0.25 -15.64 -6.66
C GLN A 144 -1.23 -15.25 -6.55
N ALA A 145 -1.65 -14.64 -5.44
CA ALA A 145 -2.98 -14.07 -5.32
C ALA A 145 -3.18 -12.93 -6.34
N LEU A 146 -2.14 -12.13 -6.60
CA LEU A 146 -2.20 -11.05 -7.59
C LEU A 146 -2.31 -11.54 -9.05
N ARG A 147 -1.69 -12.68 -9.40
CA ARG A 147 -1.79 -13.29 -10.75
C ARG A 147 -3.16 -13.89 -11.06
N ARG A 148 -3.98 -14.21 -10.06
CA ARG A 148 -5.37 -14.68 -10.26
C ARG A 148 -6.32 -13.56 -10.69
N VAL A 149 -5.93 -12.31 -10.49
CA VAL A 149 -6.62 -11.15 -11.03
C VAL A 149 -6.08 -10.93 -12.45
N LYS A 150 -6.93 -11.06 -13.48
CA LYS A 150 -6.54 -10.99 -14.90
C LYS A 150 -5.49 -9.89 -15.15
N PRO A 151 -4.36 -10.19 -15.84
CA PRO A 151 -3.37 -9.17 -16.15
C PRO A 151 -3.96 -8.21 -17.20
N SER A 152 -4.53 -7.08 -16.76
CA SER A 152 -4.70 -5.96 -17.69
C SER A 152 -3.31 -5.36 -17.89
N ALA A 153 -2.82 -5.43 -19.12
CA ALA A 153 -1.51 -4.92 -19.51
C ALA A 153 -1.26 -3.50 -18.98
N ARG A 154 -0.43 -3.40 -17.93
CA ARG A 154 0.53 -2.32 -17.67
C ARG A 154 1.20 -2.54 -16.31
N SER A 155 2.44 -3.04 -16.40
CA SER A 155 3.52 -2.81 -15.43
C SER A 155 3.36 -3.45 -14.05
N PHE A 156 3.69 -4.74 -13.97
CA PHE A 156 4.12 -5.36 -12.72
C PHE A 156 5.58 -4.92 -12.45
N PHE A 157 5.79 -4.08 -11.44
CA PHE A 157 7.12 -3.80 -10.89
C PHE A 157 7.10 -4.19 -9.42
N ILE A 158 7.63 -5.38 -9.13
CA ILE A 158 8.39 -5.54 -7.88
C ILE A 158 9.75 -4.98 -8.26
N SER A 159 10.05 -3.74 -7.88
CA SER A 159 11.43 -3.30 -7.95
C SER A 159 12.18 -4.08 -6.87
N ARG A 160 12.78 -5.20 -7.28
CA ARG A 160 13.93 -5.75 -6.56
C ARG A 160 14.91 -4.59 -6.42
N SER A 161 15.34 -4.34 -5.19
CA SER A 161 16.56 -3.59 -4.95
C SER A 161 17.68 -4.30 -5.75
N ALA A 162 18.20 -3.59 -6.74
CA ALA A 162 19.60 -3.69 -7.10
C ALA A 162 20.33 -2.56 -6.36
N ALA A 163 20.31 -2.59 -5.02
CA ALA A 163 21.19 -1.83 -4.14
C ALA A 163 20.96 -2.31 -2.70
N ALA A 164 21.92 -3.09 -2.19
CA ALA A 164 21.99 -3.73 -0.86
C ALA A 164 21.59 -5.22 -0.78
N PHE A 165 22.10 -6.04 -1.71
CA PHE A 165 22.54 -7.39 -1.35
C PHE A 165 24.06 -7.43 -1.44
N ASP A 166 24.73 -7.06 -0.35
CA ASP A 166 26.05 -7.63 -0.03
C ASP A 166 25.82 -8.81 0.90
N CYS A 167 25.29 -9.90 0.33
CA CYS A 167 25.55 -11.24 0.83
C CYS A 167 25.84 -12.09 -0.41
N HIS A 168 27.14 -12.22 -0.69
CA HIS A 168 27.78 -12.66 -1.93
C HIS A 168 27.55 -14.14 -2.33
N SER A 169 26.43 -14.76 -1.95
CA SER A 169 26.24 -16.20 -2.19
C SER A 169 24.85 -16.63 -2.67
N CYS A 170 23.82 -15.78 -2.62
CA CYS A 170 22.46 -16.19 -3.02
C CYS A 170 22.08 -15.88 -4.48
N ALA A 171 22.91 -15.14 -5.23
CA ALA A 171 22.60 -14.70 -6.60
C ALA A 171 22.49 -15.84 -7.64
N LYS A 172 22.97 -17.06 -7.33
CA LYS A 172 23.02 -18.15 -8.31
C LYS A 172 21.77 -19.03 -8.43
N ARG A 173 20.72 -18.85 -7.62
CA ARG A 173 19.62 -19.84 -7.54
C ARG A 173 18.25 -19.42 -8.08
N LEU A 174 18.10 -18.20 -8.59
CA LEU A 174 16.81 -17.71 -9.13
C LEU A 174 16.84 -17.39 -10.63
N GLU A 175 17.94 -17.67 -11.32
CA GLU A 175 18.05 -17.52 -12.78
C GLU A 175 17.56 -18.77 -13.55
N ASP A 176 17.37 -19.91 -12.88
CA ASP A 176 17.03 -21.21 -13.51
C ASP A 176 15.54 -21.53 -13.63
N VAL A 177 14.63 -20.56 -13.41
CA VAL A 177 13.19 -20.78 -13.60
C VAL A 177 12.59 -19.70 -14.50
N ARG A 178 12.98 -19.75 -15.78
CA ARG A 178 12.17 -19.23 -16.89
C ARG A 178 11.89 -20.38 -17.86
N PRO A 179 10.63 -20.69 -18.20
CA PRO A 179 10.35 -21.18 -19.55
C PRO A 179 10.56 -20.04 -20.57
#